data_AF-A0A1X9XXH0-F1
#
_entry.id   AF-A0A1X9XXH0-F1
#
_cell.length_a   1.000
_cell.length_b   1.000
_cell.length_c   1.000
_cell.angle_alpha   90.00
_cell.angle_beta   90.00
_cell.angle_gamma   90.00
#
_symmetry.space_group_name_H-M   'P 1'
#
loop_
_entity.id
_entity.type
_entity.pdbx_description
1 polymer ?
#
loop_
_entity_poly.entity_id
_entity_poly.type
_entity_poly.pdbx_seq_one_letter_code
_entity_poly.pdbx_strand_id
1 'polypeptide(L)'
;SLFIDSQQVRMEFGSAGLELLVLDTRTPHALVDSEYATRRASCAEATRLLGIAALRDVTDLDSAMRELPDPVIRRRVRHVVTE
;
A
#
# COMPACT_ATOMS: atom_id res chain seq x y z
N SER A 1 -12.56 13.24 16.40
CA SER A 1 -11.37 12.37 16.46
C SER A 1 -11.85 10.94 16.30
N LEU A 2 -11.57 10.30 15.17
CA LEU A 2 -11.94 8.89 14.95
C LEU A 2 -10.86 8.05 15.65
N PHE A 3 -11.20 7.41 16.78
CA PHE A 3 -10.29 6.47 17.42
C PHE A 3 -10.21 5.21 16.56
N ILE A 4 -9.01 4.90 16.04
CA ILE A 4 -8.73 3.59 15.46
C ILE A 4 -8.46 2.66 16.63
N ASP A 5 -9.43 1.79 16.91
CA ASP A 5 -9.26 0.70 17.87
C ASP A 5 -8.68 -0.53 17.16
N SER A 6 -7.89 -1.31 17.87
CA SER A 6 -7.24 -2.52 17.35
C SER A 6 -7.44 -3.65 18.33
N GLN A 7 -7.95 -4.77 17.82
CA GLN A 7 -8.15 -6.00 18.60
C GLN A 7 -7.42 -7.16 17.93
N GLN A 8 -6.88 -8.07 18.72
CA GLN A 8 -6.33 -9.32 18.19
C GLN A 8 -7.49 -10.21 17.74
N VAL A 9 -7.45 -10.63 16.48
CA VAL A 9 -8.40 -11.57 15.91
C VAL A 9 -7.69 -12.91 15.75
N ARG A 10 -8.30 -13.98 16.28
CA ARG A 10 -7.77 -15.33 16.07
C ARG A 10 -7.95 -15.73 14.61
N MET A 11 -6.85 -16.12 13.97
CA MET A 11 -6.87 -16.69 12.62
C MET A 11 -6.90 -18.22 12.75
N GLU A 12 -8.08 -18.81 12.63
CA GLU A 12 -8.33 -20.25 12.84
C GLU A 12 -8.03 -21.10 11.59
N PHE A 13 -6.78 -21.06 11.08
CA PHE A 13 -6.37 -21.81 9.89
C PHE A 13 -6.59 -23.33 10.02
N GLY A 14 -6.36 -23.88 11.21
CA GLY A 14 -6.49 -25.31 11.47
C GLY A 14 -7.92 -25.85 11.32
N SER A 15 -8.93 -25.03 11.60
CA SER A 15 -10.34 -25.41 11.39
C SER A 15 -10.69 -25.62 9.91
N ALA A 16 -9.94 -24.98 9.02
CA ALA A 16 -10.04 -25.13 7.57
C ALA A 16 -9.03 -26.16 7.01
N GLY A 17 -8.26 -26.85 7.87
CA GLY A 17 -7.18 -27.74 7.44
C GLY A 17 -6.01 -27.00 6.77
N LEU A 18 -5.83 -25.71 7.06
CA LEU A 18 -4.79 -24.86 6.50
C LEU A 18 -3.67 -24.59 7.52
N GLU A 19 -2.48 -24.36 7.01
CA GLU A 19 -1.30 -23.94 7.79
C GLU A 19 -0.69 -22.68 7.20
N LEU A 20 -0.20 -21.77 8.06
CA LEU A 20 0.51 -20.57 7.64
C LEU A 20 2.02 -20.79 7.79
N LEU A 21 2.73 -20.91 6.67
CA LEU A 21 4.18 -20.99 6.64
C LEU A 21 4.78 -19.59 6.46
N VAL A 22 5.65 -19.18 7.37
CA VAL A 22 6.41 -17.93 7.27
C VAL A 22 7.85 -18.26 6.86
N LEU A 23 8.27 -17.73 5.70
CA LEU A 23 9.63 -17.91 5.17
C LEU A 23 10.39 -16.59 5.25
N ASP A 24 11.46 -16.57 6.06
CA ASP A 24 12.42 -15.45 6.09
C ASP A 24 13.52 -15.67 5.05
N THR A 25 13.57 -14.78 4.05
CA THR A 25 14.54 -14.87 2.94
C THR A 25 15.99 -14.63 3.38
N ARG A 26 16.24 -14.07 4.58
CA ARG A 26 17.57 -13.70 5.10
C ARG A 26 18.42 -12.87 4.13
N THR A 27 17.78 -12.19 3.17
CA THR A 27 18.48 -11.31 2.23
C THR A 27 19.18 -10.20 3.01
N PRO A 28 20.46 -9.87 2.74
CA PRO A 28 21.12 -8.76 3.40
C PRO A 28 20.40 -7.45 3.07
N HIS A 29 19.64 -6.92 4.02
CA HIS A 29 18.93 -5.66 3.85
C HIS A 29 19.92 -4.52 4.08
N ALA A 30 20.50 -3.97 2.99
CA ALA A 30 21.12 -2.65 3.06
C ALA A 30 20.01 -1.62 3.27
N LEU A 31 19.74 -1.27 4.54
CA LEU A 31 18.89 -0.16 5.01
C LEU A 31 17.72 0.17 4.07
N VAL A 32 16.64 -0.60 4.22
CA VAL A 32 15.34 -0.53 3.51
C VAL A 32 14.68 0.86 3.53
N ASP A 33 15.21 1.78 4.34
CA ASP A 33 14.74 3.16 4.48
C ASP A 33 14.64 3.89 3.14
N SER A 34 15.58 3.69 2.21
CA SER A 34 15.57 4.44 0.93
C SER A 34 14.40 4.05 0.02
N GLU A 35 14.13 2.76 -0.17
CA GLU A 35 13.03 2.29 -1.00
C GLU A 35 11.66 2.52 -0.35
N TYR A 36 11.55 2.25 0.95
CA TYR A 36 10.31 2.49 1.68
C TYR A 36 9.97 3.98 1.70
N ALA A 37 10.94 4.85 2.00
CA ALA A 37 10.74 6.30 1.97
C ALA A 37 10.34 6.78 0.57
N THR A 38 10.97 6.25 -0.48
CA THR A 38 10.62 6.58 -1.87
C THR A 38 9.18 6.19 -2.20
N ARG A 39 8.74 5.00 -1.76
CA ARG A 39 7.34 4.55 -1.92
C ARG A 39 6.39 5.49 -1.19
N ARG A 40 6.68 5.80 0.08
CA ARG A 40 5.85 6.69 0.90
C ARG A 40 5.73 8.09 0.30
N ALA A 41 6.84 8.66 -0.16
CA ALA A 41 6.88 9.96 -0.81
C ALA A 41 6.07 9.97 -2.12
N SER A 42 6.18 8.92 -2.93
CA SER A 42 5.40 8.80 -4.18
C SER A 42 3.90 8.74 -3.91
N CYS A 43 3.45 8.03 -2.87
CA CYS A 43 2.04 8.00 -2.50
C CYS A 43 1.55 9.35 -1.98
N ALA A 44 2.36 10.05 -1.18
CA ALA A 44 2.02 11.39 -0.68
C ALA A 44 1.90 12.41 -1.82
N GLU A 45 2.82 12.35 -2.79
CA GLU A 45 2.77 13.21 -3.97
C GLU A 45 1.54 12.91 -4.84
N ALA A 46 1.21 11.64 -5.04
CA ALA A 46 0.00 11.26 -5.76
C ALA A 46 -1.27 11.80 -5.08
N THR A 47 -1.40 11.66 -3.75
CA THR A 47 -2.55 12.21 -3.02
C THR A 47 -2.66 13.73 -3.16
N ARG A 48 -1.52 14.43 -3.20
CA ARG A 48 -1.46 15.88 -3.40
C ARG A 48 -1.90 16.27 -4.81
N LEU A 49 -1.45 15.54 -5.83
CA LEU A 49 -1.79 15.80 -7.24
C LEU A 49 -3.28 15.54 -7.52
N LEU A 50 -3.85 14.50 -6.90
CA LEU A 50 -5.25 14.10 -7.08
C LEU A 50 -6.22 14.85 -6.14
N GLY A 51 -5.71 15.62 -5.17
CA GLY A 51 -6.55 16.36 -4.21
C GLY A 51 -7.34 15.46 -3.25
N ILE A 52 -6.84 14.26 -2.93
CA ILE A 52 -7.50 13.27 -2.06
C ILE A 52 -6.73 13.05 -0.76
N ALA A 53 -7.43 12.59 0.28
CA ALA A 53 -6.81 12.34 1.58
C ALA A 53 -5.96 11.04 1.61
N ALA A 54 -6.41 10.00 0.90
CA ALA A 54 -5.68 8.75 0.77
C ALA A 54 -5.95 8.08 -0.59
N LEU A 55 -5.02 7.23 -1.05
CA LEU A 55 -5.17 6.53 -2.34
C LEU A 55 -6.37 5.58 -2.38
N ARG A 56 -6.81 5.05 -1.22
CA ARG A 56 -8.06 4.26 -1.13
C ARG A 56 -9.33 5.05 -1.48
N ASP A 57 -9.24 6.38 -1.51
CA ASP A 57 -10.37 7.26 -1.85
C ASP A 57 -10.47 7.48 -3.37
N VAL A 58 -9.60 6.87 -4.17
CA VAL A 58 -9.71 6.88 -5.65
C VAL A 58 -10.93 6.06 -6.06
N THR A 59 -11.91 6.74 -6.65
CA THR A 59 -13.17 6.13 -7.14
C THR A 59 -13.17 5.89 -8.65
N ASP A 60 -12.42 6.69 -9.42
CA ASP A 60 -12.17 6.51 -10.85
C ASP A 60 -10.66 6.44 -11.10
N LEU A 61 -10.16 5.22 -11.25
CA LEU A 61 -8.73 4.97 -11.47
C LEU A 61 -8.26 5.48 -12.84
N ASP A 62 -9.08 5.40 -13.88
CA ASP A 62 -8.69 5.80 -15.22
C ASP A 62 -8.61 7.33 -15.35
N SER A 63 -9.47 8.08 -14.66
CA SER A 63 -9.29 9.53 -14.52
C SER A 63 -8.03 9.88 -13.75
N ALA A 64 -7.81 9.24 -12.58
CA ALA A 64 -6.62 9.50 -11.78
C ALA A 64 -5.31 9.26 -12.56
N MET A 65 -5.26 8.24 -13.44
CA MET A 65 -4.08 7.96 -14.27
C MET A 65 -3.83 8.99 -15.37
N ARG A 66 -4.83 9.78 -15.76
CA ARG A 66 -4.66 10.89 -16.71
C ARG A 66 -4.13 12.15 -16.03
N GLU A 67 -4.43 12.33 -14.75
CA GLU A 67 -4.01 13.50 -13.96
C GLU A 67 -2.57 13.39 -13.42
N LEU A 68 -2.05 12.17 -13.28
CA LEU A 68 -0.70 11.93 -12.79
C LEU A 68 0.33 11.97 -13.95
N PRO A 69 1.25 12.95 -13.99
CA PRO A 69 2.20 13.09 -15.09
C PRO A 69 3.32 12.05 -15.05
N ASP A 70 3.76 11.68 -13.85
CA ASP A 70 4.90 10.79 -13.65
C ASP A 70 4.51 9.30 -13.84
N PRO A 71 5.16 8.55 -14.74
CA PRO A 71 4.88 7.13 -14.97
C PRO A 71 5.18 6.23 -13.75
N VAL A 72 6.18 6.57 -12.93
CA VAL A 72 6.51 5.85 -11.69
C VAL A 72 5.40 6.06 -10.67
N ILE A 73 4.92 7.29 -10.51
CA ILE A 73 3.80 7.58 -9.60
C ILE A 73 2.53 6.85 -10.06
N ARG A 74 2.22 6.86 -11.37
CA ARG A 74 1.10 6.10 -11.94
C ARG A 74 1.16 4.62 -11.62
N ARG A 75 2.32 3.98 -11.81
CA ARG A 75 2.51 2.56 -11.51
C ARG A 75 2.27 2.27 -10.02
N ARG A 76 2.76 3.13 -9.13
CA ARG A 76 2.61 2.95 -7.68
C ARG A 76 1.17 3.17 -7.21
N VAL A 77 0.47 4.16 -7.75
CA VAL A 77 -0.95 4.38 -7.44
C VAL A 77 -1.79 3.21 -7.90
N ARG A 78 -1.55 2.71 -9.13
CA ARG A 78 -2.25 1.53 -9.64
C ARG A 78 -2.07 0.33 -8.72
N HIS A 79 -0.83 0.03 -8.34
CA HIS A 79 -0.49 -1.00 -7.35
C HIS A 79 -1.37 -0.83 -6.10
N VAL A 80 -1.20 0.28 -5.37
CA VAL A 80 -1.87 0.54 -4.08
C VAL A 80 -3.41 0.49 -4.15
N VAL A 81 -4.02 0.86 -5.28
CA VAL A 81 -5.49 0.86 -5.41
C VAL A 81 -6.04 -0.54 -5.73
N THR A 82 -5.22 -1.44 -6.30
CA THR A 82 -5.67 -2.76 -6.76
C THR A 82 -5.26 -3.93 -5.86
N GLU A 83 -4.34 -3.73 -4.90
CA GLU A 83 -4.01 -4.72 -3.87
C GLU A 83 -4.82 -4.54 -2.58
#